data_AF-A0A951T517-F1
#
_entry.id   AF-A0A951T517-F1
#
_cell.length_a   1.000
_cell.length_b   1.000
_cell.length_c   1.000
_cell.angle_alpha   90.00
_cell.angle_beta   90.00
_cell.angle_gamma   90.00
#
_symmetry.space_group_name_H-M   'P 1'
#
loop_
_entity.id
_entity.type
_entity.pdbx_description
1 polymer ?
#
loop_
_entity_poly.entity_id
_entity_poly.type
_entity_poly.pdbx_seq_one_letter_code
_entity_poly.pdbx_strand_id
1 'polypeptide(L)'
;MSNNNGKEDDIKSDISGRFEQNLERVRNLVEIYSSSLKDGSSGRRSCNKTDILRAAVVLLHATMEELLRSLTYWKLPISQADTLKNIPLFVKKESPYHKFDLTVLAKFRGKSVDDVIVESVNEHLNCSNYSSTDDISAALKKLNITVDNVNSDFPLLVKLIQRRHHIVHRADRNDTSGRGNHKYRSLGLKEVNRWIEGIESTGKSILNEIN
;
A
#
# COMPACT_ATOMS: atom_id res chain seq x y z
N MET A 1 -33.51 1.38 10.08
CA MET A 1 -32.53 1.65 9.01
C MET A 1 -31.61 2.84 9.33
N SER A 2 -31.39 3.22 10.61
CA SER A 2 -30.69 4.49 10.94
C SER A 2 -29.44 4.32 11.82
N ASN A 3 -28.68 3.22 11.69
CA ASN A 3 -27.49 2.97 12.52
C ASN A 3 -26.25 2.48 11.75
N ASN A 4 -26.29 2.46 10.40
CA ASN A 4 -25.17 1.98 9.58
C ASN A 4 -24.16 3.09 9.26
N ASN A 5 -24.64 4.31 8.98
CA ASN A 5 -23.79 5.44 8.61
C ASN A 5 -22.76 5.79 9.70
N GLY A 6 -23.17 5.80 10.97
CA GLY A 6 -22.25 6.10 12.08
C GLY A 6 -21.13 5.06 12.27
N LYS A 7 -21.35 3.80 11.85
CA LYS A 7 -20.34 2.74 11.90
C LYS A 7 -19.40 2.79 10.69
N GLU A 8 -19.91 3.21 9.53
CA GLU A 8 -19.10 3.42 8.32
C GLU A 8 -18.15 4.61 8.49
N ASP A 9 -18.64 5.71 9.07
CA ASP A 9 -17.83 6.89 9.38
C ASP A 9 -16.71 6.58 10.37
N ASP A 10 -16.99 5.72 11.37
CA ASP A 10 -16.01 5.28 12.37
C ASP A 10 -14.88 4.46 11.73
N ILE A 11 -15.22 3.49 10.87
CA ILE A 11 -14.21 2.68 10.15
C ILE A 11 -13.37 3.56 9.21
N LYS A 12 -13.99 4.50 8.48
CA LYS A 12 -13.26 5.42 7.61
C LYS A 12 -12.29 6.29 8.42
N SER A 13 -12.75 6.82 9.54
CA SER A 13 -11.94 7.61 10.48
C SER A 13 -10.74 6.82 10.99
N ASP A 14 -10.95 5.56 11.41
CA ASP A 14 -9.87 4.67 11.86
C ASP A 14 -8.84 4.37 10.76
N ILE A 15 -9.28 4.17 9.52
CA ILE A 15 -8.39 3.96 8.37
C ILE A 15 -7.58 5.24 8.09
N SER A 16 -8.25 6.39 8.07
CA SER A 16 -7.58 7.70 7.87
C SER A 16 -6.56 7.98 8.96
N GLY A 17 -6.93 7.76 10.23
CA GLY A 17 -6.06 7.97 11.38
C GLY A 17 -4.81 7.07 11.32
N ARG A 18 -4.95 5.79 10.95
CA ARG A 18 -3.80 4.89 10.75
C ARG A 18 -2.90 5.35 9.61
N PHE A 19 -3.48 5.83 8.51
CA PHE A 19 -2.72 6.37 7.38
C PHE A 19 -1.90 7.60 7.79
N GLU A 20 -2.52 8.56 8.49
CA GLU A 20 -1.85 9.76 9.00
C GLU A 20 -0.74 9.43 10.01
N GLN A 21 -1.01 8.54 10.97
CA GLN A 21 0.01 8.09 11.93
C GLN A 21 1.21 7.44 11.24
N ASN A 22 0.99 6.65 10.19
CA ASN A 22 2.07 6.05 9.43
C ASN A 22 2.87 7.09 8.64
N LEU A 23 2.24 8.11 8.07
CA LEU A 23 2.94 9.24 7.46
C LEU A 23 3.79 10.00 8.49
N GLU A 24 3.27 10.26 9.70
CA GLU A 24 4.03 10.87 10.78
C GLU A 24 5.27 10.05 11.17
N ARG A 25 5.15 8.71 11.19
CA ARG A 25 6.31 7.83 11.42
C ARG A 25 7.36 7.96 10.32
N VAL A 26 6.95 8.12 9.05
CA VAL A 26 7.88 8.38 7.95
C VAL A 26 8.55 9.75 8.10
N ARG A 27 7.77 10.80 8.42
CA ARG A 27 8.29 12.16 8.66
C ARG A 27 9.29 12.18 9.81
N ASN A 28 9.04 11.42 10.88
CA ASN A 28 9.99 11.27 11.99
C ASN A 28 11.32 10.67 11.54
N LEU A 29 11.34 9.62 10.70
CA LEU A 29 12.59 9.08 10.16
C LEU A 29 13.37 10.11 9.33
N VAL A 30 12.64 10.91 8.56
CA VAL A 30 13.21 12.02 7.80
C VAL A 30 13.77 13.12 8.70
N GLU A 31 13.09 13.41 9.82
CA GLU A 31 13.52 14.41 10.78
C GLU A 31 14.74 13.96 11.59
N ILE A 32 14.82 12.68 11.98
CA ILE A 32 16.03 12.12 12.59
C ILE A 32 17.22 12.28 11.63
N TYR A 33 17.01 12.06 10.34
CA TYR A 33 18.05 12.30 9.34
C TYR A 33 18.45 13.79 9.27
N SER A 34 17.47 14.70 9.20
CA SER A 34 17.71 16.14 9.03
C SER A 34 18.43 16.76 10.24
N SER A 35 18.08 16.31 11.45
CA SER A 35 18.58 16.85 12.72
C SER A 35 19.88 16.22 13.19
N SER A 36 20.05 14.91 13.00
CA SER A 36 21.11 14.15 13.68
C SER A 36 22.18 13.59 12.73
N LEU A 37 21.87 13.44 11.44
CA LEU A 37 22.76 12.76 10.47
C LEU A 37 23.17 13.66 9.30
N LYS A 38 22.48 14.79 9.11
CA LYS A 38 22.78 15.78 8.08
C LYS A 38 23.85 16.74 8.57
N ASP A 39 25.11 16.31 8.53
CA ASP A 39 26.22 17.23 8.77
C ASP A 39 26.22 18.36 7.72
N GLY A 40 26.66 19.56 8.10
CA GLY A 40 26.73 20.75 7.24
C GLY A 40 27.75 20.69 6.09
N SER A 41 28.33 19.52 5.82
CA SER A 41 29.34 19.30 4.78
C SER A 41 28.72 19.27 3.38
N SER A 42 29.36 19.96 2.44
CA SER A 42 29.00 19.94 1.02
C SER A 42 29.46 18.62 0.39
N GLY A 43 28.52 17.77 -0.02
CA GLY A 43 28.84 16.55 -0.76
C GLY A 43 27.82 15.42 -0.62
N ARG A 44 28.11 14.30 -1.28
CA ARG A 44 27.33 13.07 -1.18
C ARG A 44 27.58 12.41 0.18
N ARG A 45 26.51 12.13 0.92
CA ARG A 45 26.59 11.49 2.24
C ARG A 45 26.90 10.00 2.12
N SER A 46 27.51 9.45 3.17
CA SER A 46 27.78 8.01 3.27
C SER A 46 26.48 7.21 3.30
N CYS A 47 26.56 5.96 2.83
CA CYS A 47 25.39 5.06 2.79
C CYS A 47 24.74 4.93 4.17
N ASN A 48 25.53 4.66 5.20
CA ASN A 48 25.07 4.46 6.59
C ASN A 48 24.20 5.62 7.09
N LYS A 49 24.57 6.88 6.79
CA LYS A 49 23.78 8.06 7.18
C LYS A 49 22.47 8.17 6.40
N THR A 50 22.45 7.67 5.17
CA THR A 50 21.27 7.70 4.28
C THR A 50 20.38 6.46 4.40
N ASP A 51 20.76 5.44 5.18
CA ASP A 51 19.95 4.22 5.34
C ASP A 51 18.65 4.49 6.08
N ILE A 52 18.61 5.48 6.97
CA ILE A 52 17.36 5.94 7.56
C ILE A 52 16.38 6.48 6.51
N LEU A 53 16.87 7.13 5.44
CA LEU A 53 16.03 7.56 4.33
C LEU A 53 15.55 6.37 3.49
N ARG A 54 16.36 5.31 3.36
CA ARG A 54 15.92 4.05 2.72
C ARG A 54 14.83 3.36 3.53
N ALA A 55 14.97 3.34 4.86
CA ALA A 55 13.93 2.85 5.76
C ALA A 55 12.65 3.68 5.62
N ALA A 56 12.76 5.01 5.56
CA ALA A 56 11.63 5.90 5.31
C ALA A 56 10.92 5.58 3.98
N VAL A 57 11.66 5.31 2.90
CA VAL A 57 11.10 4.89 1.61
C VAL A 57 10.32 3.59 1.70
N VAL A 58 10.86 2.58 2.38
CA VAL A 58 10.18 1.29 2.56
C VAL A 58 8.90 1.45 3.38
N LEU A 59 8.97 2.19 4.49
CA LEU A 59 7.81 2.46 5.33
C LEU A 59 6.74 3.29 4.61
N LEU A 60 7.16 4.26 3.80
CA LEU A 60 6.26 5.10 3.02
C LEU A 60 5.47 4.29 1.99
N HIS A 61 6.12 3.36 1.29
CA HIS A 61 5.42 2.44 0.40
C HIS A 61 4.45 1.54 1.18
N ALA A 62 4.89 0.97 2.30
CA ALA A 62 4.02 0.15 3.17
C ALA A 62 2.80 0.93 3.69
N THR A 63 2.96 2.24 3.91
CA THR A 63 1.86 3.14 4.34
C THR A 63 0.75 3.20 3.28
N MET A 64 1.10 3.32 2.01
CA MET A 64 0.13 3.26 0.91
C MET A 64 -0.48 1.88 0.73
N GLU A 65 0.34 0.82 0.82
CA GLU A 65 -0.18 -0.55 0.74
C GLU A 65 -1.20 -0.83 1.86
N GLU A 66 -0.95 -0.34 3.07
CA GLU A 66 -1.83 -0.53 4.22
C GLU A 66 -3.15 0.25 4.09
N LEU A 67 -3.11 1.48 3.54
CA LEU A 67 -4.32 2.23 3.20
C LEU A 67 -5.20 1.45 2.23
N LEU A 68 -4.63 1.03 1.09
CA LEU A 68 -5.37 0.27 0.08
C LEU A 68 -5.90 -1.03 0.65
N ARG A 69 -5.06 -1.76 1.40
CA ARG A 69 -5.44 -3.01 2.05
C ARG A 69 -6.60 -2.81 3.01
N SER A 70 -6.53 -1.83 3.89
CA SER A 70 -7.60 -1.51 4.84
C SER A 70 -8.91 -1.14 4.13
N LEU A 71 -8.85 -0.34 3.07
CA LEU A 71 -10.03 0.01 2.28
C LEU A 71 -10.62 -1.21 1.58
N THR A 72 -9.79 -2.07 0.99
CA THR A 72 -10.26 -3.31 0.36
C THR A 72 -10.84 -4.29 1.36
N TYR A 73 -10.27 -4.43 2.56
CA TYR A 73 -10.86 -5.24 3.62
C TYR A 73 -12.24 -4.74 4.05
N TRP A 74 -12.43 -3.43 4.04
CA TRP A 74 -13.69 -2.83 4.44
C TRP A 74 -14.77 -2.93 3.36
N LYS A 75 -14.48 -2.51 2.13
CA LYS A 75 -15.51 -2.32 1.09
C LYS A 75 -15.67 -3.52 0.15
N LEU A 76 -14.63 -4.32 -0.06
CA LEU A 76 -14.69 -5.42 -1.04
C LEU A 76 -15.68 -6.53 -0.63
N PRO A 77 -15.78 -6.97 0.64
CA PRO A 77 -16.73 -8.00 1.04
C PRO A 77 -18.21 -7.66 0.81
N ILE A 78 -18.54 -6.37 0.82
CA ILE A 78 -19.91 -5.86 0.62
C ILE A 78 -20.14 -5.31 -0.80
N SER A 79 -19.18 -5.53 -1.70
CA SER A 79 -19.26 -5.03 -3.08
C SER A 79 -20.24 -5.85 -3.94
N GLN A 80 -20.57 -5.31 -5.11
CA GLN A 80 -21.46 -5.98 -6.07
C GLN A 80 -20.85 -7.31 -6.57
N ALA A 81 -21.72 -8.26 -6.92
CA ALA A 81 -21.32 -9.61 -7.34
C ALA A 81 -20.28 -9.62 -8.49
N ASP A 82 -20.38 -8.67 -9.43
CA ASP A 82 -19.42 -8.55 -10.53
C ASP A 82 -17.99 -8.23 -10.07
N THR A 83 -17.84 -7.45 -9.00
CA THR A 83 -16.54 -7.15 -8.38
C THR A 83 -15.94 -8.37 -7.70
N LEU A 84 -16.80 -9.23 -7.11
CA LEU A 84 -16.41 -10.47 -6.43
C LEU A 84 -16.09 -11.62 -7.39
N LYS A 85 -16.50 -11.54 -8.66
CA LYS A 85 -16.37 -12.60 -9.67
C LYS A 85 -14.99 -13.25 -9.76
N ASN A 86 -13.93 -12.46 -9.54
CA ASN A 86 -12.54 -12.91 -9.66
C ASN A 86 -11.92 -13.37 -8.33
N ILE A 87 -12.69 -13.37 -7.24
CA ILE A 87 -12.24 -13.81 -5.93
C ILE A 87 -12.64 -15.28 -5.76
N PRO A 88 -11.68 -16.21 -5.64
CA PRO A 88 -12.01 -17.62 -5.45
C PRO A 88 -12.65 -17.84 -4.07
N LEU A 89 -13.56 -18.80 -3.98
CA LEU A 89 -14.02 -19.31 -2.69
C LEU A 89 -12.81 -19.95 -1.99
N PHE A 90 -12.28 -19.28 -0.98
CA PHE A 90 -11.02 -19.71 -0.39
C PHE A 90 -11.24 -20.86 0.58
N VAL A 91 -10.85 -22.06 0.17
CA VAL A 91 -10.60 -23.17 1.07
C VAL A 91 -9.09 -23.38 1.09
N LYS A 92 -8.47 -23.18 2.27
CA LYS A 92 -7.01 -23.32 2.47
C LYS A 92 -6.46 -24.49 1.64
N LYS A 93 -5.62 -24.14 0.65
CA LYS A 93 -4.82 -25.03 -0.22
C LYS A 93 -5.52 -25.85 -1.33
N GLU A 94 -6.84 -25.78 -1.51
CA GLU A 94 -7.51 -26.79 -2.38
C GLU A 94 -8.10 -26.31 -3.70
N SER A 95 -8.38 -25.02 -3.91
CA SER A 95 -8.92 -24.60 -5.21
C SER A 95 -8.58 -23.15 -5.57
N PRO A 96 -7.57 -22.92 -6.43
CA PRO A 96 -7.41 -21.64 -7.12
C PRO A 96 -8.46 -21.47 -8.25
N TYR A 97 -9.45 -22.35 -8.37
CA TYR A 97 -10.41 -22.36 -9.48
C TYR A 97 -11.72 -21.64 -9.13
N HIS A 98 -12.28 -20.93 -10.11
CA HIS A 98 -13.64 -20.34 -10.04
C HIS A 98 -14.77 -21.38 -9.97
N LYS A 99 -14.46 -22.67 -10.07
CA LYS A 99 -15.42 -23.77 -9.99
C LYS A 99 -15.19 -24.53 -8.69
N PHE A 100 -16.23 -24.63 -7.89
CA PHE A 100 -16.28 -25.45 -6.68
C PHE A 100 -17.57 -26.28 -6.70
N ASP A 101 -17.58 -27.41 -5.98
CA ASP A 101 -18.76 -28.22 -5.77
C ASP A 101 -19.30 -28.08 -4.33
N LEU A 102 -20.41 -28.74 -4.03
CA LEU A 102 -21.03 -28.67 -2.69
C LEU A 102 -20.17 -29.32 -1.59
N THR A 103 -19.21 -30.18 -1.93
CA THR A 103 -18.31 -30.78 -0.93
C THR A 103 -17.36 -29.74 -0.35
N VAL A 104 -16.97 -28.75 -1.17
CA VAL A 104 -16.20 -27.57 -0.73
C VAL A 104 -17.03 -26.72 0.23
N LEU A 105 -18.31 -26.46 -0.09
CA LEU A 105 -19.21 -25.70 0.79
C LEU A 105 -19.51 -26.40 2.11
N ALA A 106 -19.45 -27.74 2.17
CA ALA A 106 -19.68 -28.49 3.39
C ALA A 106 -18.70 -28.12 4.52
N LYS A 107 -17.52 -27.56 4.19
CA LYS A 107 -16.54 -27.05 5.17
C LYS A 107 -16.99 -25.77 5.89
N PHE A 108 -17.99 -25.08 5.36
CA PHE A 108 -18.55 -23.84 5.92
C PHE A 108 -19.91 -24.05 6.60
N ARG A 109 -20.30 -25.29 6.92
CA ARG A 109 -21.56 -25.57 7.62
C ARG A 109 -21.68 -24.74 8.91
N GLY A 110 -22.84 -24.11 9.09
CA GLY A 110 -23.13 -23.26 10.25
C GLY A 110 -22.69 -21.79 10.11
N LYS A 111 -21.98 -21.42 9.03
CA LYS A 111 -21.66 -20.02 8.71
C LYS A 111 -22.75 -19.40 7.83
N SER A 112 -22.92 -18.09 7.93
CA SER A 112 -23.72 -17.34 6.96
C SER A 112 -22.97 -17.21 5.63
N VAL A 113 -23.70 -16.91 4.55
CA VAL A 113 -23.08 -16.63 3.24
C VAL A 113 -22.15 -15.42 3.34
N ASP A 114 -22.54 -14.40 4.10
CA ASP A 114 -21.74 -13.19 4.30
C ASP A 114 -20.40 -13.50 4.99
N ASP A 115 -20.40 -14.35 6.02
CA ASP A 115 -19.16 -14.77 6.69
C ASP A 115 -18.20 -15.47 5.72
N VAL A 116 -18.73 -16.31 4.84
CA VAL A 116 -17.94 -17.04 3.83
C VAL A 116 -17.36 -16.09 2.78
N ILE A 117 -18.13 -15.07 2.37
CA ILE A 117 -17.65 -14.01 1.46
C ILE A 117 -16.52 -13.22 2.13
N VAL A 118 -16.74 -12.73 3.36
CA VAL A 118 -15.73 -11.98 4.12
C VAL A 118 -14.45 -12.78 4.27
N GLU A 119 -14.53 -14.05 4.67
CA GLU A 119 -13.35 -14.91 4.84
C GLU A 119 -12.61 -15.13 3.51
N SER A 120 -13.34 -15.40 2.42
CA SER A 120 -12.73 -15.63 1.10
C SER A 120 -12.04 -14.37 0.55
N VAL A 121 -12.69 -13.22 0.70
CA VAL A 121 -12.13 -11.92 0.31
C VAL A 121 -10.89 -11.64 1.15
N ASN A 122 -10.95 -11.84 2.46
CA ASN A 122 -9.84 -11.53 3.34
C ASN A 122 -8.60 -12.38 3.03
N GLU A 123 -8.79 -13.68 2.78
CA GLU A 123 -7.68 -14.56 2.41
C GLU A 123 -7.11 -14.23 1.03
N HIS A 124 -7.95 -13.81 0.07
CA HIS A 124 -7.47 -13.31 -1.21
C HIS A 124 -6.61 -12.03 -1.06
N LEU A 125 -7.03 -11.11 -0.19
CA LEU A 125 -6.32 -9.87 0.09
C LEU A 125 -4.99 -10.10 0.85
N ASN A 126 -4.90 -11.13 1.70
CA ASN A 126 -3.66 -11.53 2.36
C ASN A 126 -2.53 -11.88 1.38
N CYS A 127 -2.88 -12.42 0.21
CA CYS A 127 -1.92 -12.74 -0.85
C CYS A 127 -1.70 -11.60 -1.86
N SER A 128 -2.44 -10.50 -1.73
CA SER A 128 -2.37 -9.37 -2.65
C SER A 128 -1.25 -8.40 -2.28
N ASN A 129 -0.52 -7.94 -3.30
CA ASN A 129 0.50 -6.90 -3.18
C ASN A 129 0.12 -5.69 -4.04
N TYR A 130 0.62 -4.50 -3.68
CA TYR A 130 0.40 -3.26 -4.44
C TYR A 130 1.74 -2.74 -4.93
N SER A 131 2.37 -3.56 -5.77
CA SER A 131 3.77 -3.43 -6.18
C SER A 131 3.98 -2.56 -7.42
N SER A 132 2.91 -2.03 -8.01
CA SER A 132 2.91 -1.17 -9.19
C SER A 132 1.71 -0.21 -9.15
N THR A 133 1.76 0.85 -9.95
CA THR A 133 0.59 1.74 -10.12
C THR A 133 -0.57 1.03 -10.82
N ASP A 134 -0.32 -0.02 -11.60
CA ASP A 134 -1.37 -0.83 -12.21
C ASP A 134 -2.10 -1.65 -11.16
N ASP A 135 -1.38 -2.21 -10.17
CA ASP A 135 -1.98 -2.89 -9.02
C ASP A 135 -2.84 -1.91 -8.20
N ILE A 136 -2.35 -0.70 -7.99
CA ILE A 136 -3.09 0.38 -7.31
C ILE A 136 -4.36 0.73 -8.10
N SER A 137 -4.25 0.97 -9.42
CA SER A 137 -5.43 1.20 -10.29
C SER A 137 -6.43 0.07 -10.23
N ALA A 138 -5.97 -1.19 -10.24
CA ALA A 138 -6.86 -2.34 -10.15
C ALA A 138 -7.59 -2.38 -8.80
N ALA A 139 -6.91 -2.07 -7.69
CA ALA A 139 -7.53 -1.96 -6.38
C ALA A 139 -8.59 -0.85 -6.33
N LEU A 140 -8.28 0.34 -6.84
CA LEU A 140 -9.20 1.48 -6.89
C LEU A 140 -10.47 1.16 -7.69
N LYS A 141 -10.33 0.49 -8.83
CA LYS A 141 -11.48 0.05 -9.63
C LYS A 141 -12.37 -0.92 -8.87
N LYS A 142 -11.81 -1.84 -8.08
CA LYS A 142 -12.59 -2.74 -7.20
C LYS A 142 -13.35 -1.98 -6.12
N LEU A 143 -12.82 -0.84 -5.69
CA LEU A 143 -13.46 0.08 -4.74
C LEU A 143 -14.44 1.06 -5.41
N ASN A 144 -14.68 0.92 -6.72
CA ASN A 144 -15.50 1.83 -7.52
C ASN A 144 -15.00 3.29 -7.52
N ILE A 145 -13.68 3.49 -7.38
CA ILE A 145 -13.03 4.80 -7.47
C ILE A 145 -12.55 5.03 -8.90
N THR A 146 -12.84 6.22 -9.44
CA THR A 146 -12.35 6.64 -10.76
C THR A 146 -10.87 6.97 -10.67
N VAL A 147 -10.03 6.20 -11.37
CA VAL A 147 -8.56 6.32 -11.28
C VAL A 147 -8.07 7.73 -11.67
N ASP A 148 -8.73 8.39 -12.62
CA ASP A 148 -8.35 9.74 -13.07
C ASP A 148 -8.51 10.81 -11.98
N ASN A 149 -9.32 10.55 -10.94
CA ASN A 149 -9.48 11.48 -9.82
C ASN A 149 -8.28 11.44 -8.85
N VAL A 150 -7.46 10.38 -8.90
CA VAL A 150 -6.43 10.11 -7.89
C VAL A 150 -5.03 9.85 -8.48
N ASN A 151 -4.89 9.81 -9.81
CA ASN A 151 -3.65 9.37 -10.47
C ASN A 151 -2.63 10.47 -10.77
N SER A 152 -2.88 11.72 -10.35
CA SER A 152 -1.99 12.87 -10.60
C SER A 152 -0.54 12.60 -10.22
N ASP A 153 -0.32 11.90 -9.10
CA ASP A 153 1.01 11.56 -8.58
C ASP A 153 1.53 10.17 -8.98
N PHE A 154 0.85 9.44 -9.85
CA PHE A 154 1.30 8.11 -10.30
C PHE A 154 2.72 8.11 -10.90
N PRO A 155 3.11 9.08 -11.74
CA PRO A 155 4.49 9.17 -12.23
C PRO A 155 5.54 9.27 -11.12
N LEU A 156 5.17 9.84 -9.98
CA LEU A 156 6.02 9.95 -8.80
C LEU A 156 6.03 8.63 -8.00
N LEU A 157 4.86 8.01 -7.81
CA LEU A 157 4.69 6.71 -7.14
C LEU A 157 5.45 5.59 -7.84
N VAL A 158 5.46 5.56 -9.18
CA VAL A 158 6.26 4.58 -9.95
C VAL A 158 7.74 4.63 -9.52
N LYS A 159 8.30 5.84 -9.37
CA LYS A 159 9.71 6.01 -8.96
C LYS A 159 9.94 5.56 -7.51
N LEU A 160 9.01 5.86 -6.61
CA LEU A 160 9.04 5.40 -5.22
C LEU A 160 9.04 3.86 -5.16
N ILE A 161 8.10 3.22 -5.85
CA ILE A 161 7.93 1.77 -5.92
C ILE A 161 9.19 1.10 -6.48
N GLN A 162 9.71 1.60 -7.60
CA GLN A 162 10.96 1.11 -8.19
C GLN A 162 12.12 1.24 -7.21
N ARG A 163 12.20 2.37 -6.48
CA ARG A 163 13.25 2.56 -5.49
C ARG A 163 13.11 1.62 -4.30
N ARG A 164 11.90 1.40 -3.79
CA ARG A 164 11.61 0.41 -2.76
C ARG A 164 12.01 -0.99 -3.20
N HIS A 165 11.65 -1.41 -4.41
CA HIS A 165 12.03 -2.72 -4.95
C HIS A 165 13.56 -2.89 -4.95
N HIS A 166 14.28 -1.85 -5.37
CA HIS A 166 15.73 -1.85 -5.39
C HIS A 166 16.37 -1.88 -3.98
N ILE A 167 15.81 -1.15 -3.01
CA ILE A 167 16.24 -1.20 -1.60
C ILE A 167 16.03 -2.60 -1.02
N VAL A 168 14.82 -3.16 -1.17
CA VAL A 168 14.44 -4.44 -0.53
C VAL A 168 15.14 -5.63 -1.18
N HIS A 169 15.21 -5.70 -2.51
CA HIS A 169 15.72 -6.88 -3.20
C HIS A 169 17.19 -6.80 -3.59
N ARG A 170 17.77 -5.59 -3.66
CA ARG A 170 19.18 -5.40 -4.07
C ARG A 170 20.02 -4.63 -3.04
N ALA A 171 19.50 -4.42 -1.82
CA ALA A 171 20.15 -3.62 -0.78
C ALA A 171 20.59 -2.23 -1.29
N ASP A 172 19.85 -1.70 -2.25
CA ASP A 172 20.11 -0.44 -2.93
C ASP A 172 21.49 -0.30 -3.63
N ARG A 173 22.12 -1.43 -4.00
CA ARG A 173 23.45 -1.49 -4.61
C ARG A 173 23.51 -0.93 -6.03
N ASN A 174 24.59 -0.25 -6.38
CA ASN A 174 24.80 0.23 -7.74
C ASN A 174 25.62 -0.80 -8.52
N ASP A 175 25.00 -1.47 -9.49
CA ASP A 175 25.65 -2.55 -10.26
C ASP A 175 26.59 -2.00 -11.37
N THR A 176 26.50 -0.72 -11.71
CA THR A 176 27.36 -0.07 -12.73
C THR A 176 28.58 0.61 -12.11
N SER A 177 29.77 0.11 -12.44
CA SER A 177 31.08 0.65 -12.02
C SER A 177 31.53 1.83 -12.91
N GLY A 178 31.06 3.05 -12.60
CA GLY A 178 31.57 4.28 -13.23
C GLY A 178 32.70 4.94 -12.42
N ARG A 179 33.42 5.92 -13.01
CA ARG A 179 34.41 6.77 -12.31
C ARG A 179 33.74 7.40 -11.07
N GLY A 180 34.02 6.83 -9.90
CA GLY A 180 33.38 7.16 -8.63
C GLY A 180 33.14 5.96 -7.69
N ASN A 181 33.12 4.71 -8.20
CA ASN A 181 33.00 3.46 -7.40
C ASN A 181 32.02 3.53 -6.21
N HIS A 182 30.86 4.15 -6.41
CA HIS A 182 29.85 4.26 -5.36
C HIS A 182 29.02 2.97 -5.29
N LYS A 183 29.21 2.21 -4.22
CA LYS A 183 28.56 0.91 -3.98
C LYS A 183 27.02 0.97 -3.89
N TYR A 184 26.44 2.15 -3.62
CA TYR A 184 24.99 2.32 -3.39
C TYR A 184 24.44 3.55 -4.12
N ARG A 185 23.17 3.49 -4.52
CA ARG A 185 22.47 4.60 -5.23
C ARG A 185 22.27 5.81 -4.32
N SER A 186 22.21 7.02 -4.89
CA SER A 186 21.98 8.24 -4.11
C SER A 186 20.54 8.30 -3.67
N LEU A 187 20.32 8.85 -2.48
CA LEU A 187 19.00 9.20 -2.00
C LEU A 187 19.11 10.51 -1.24
N GLY A 188 18.25 11.47 -1.57
CA GLY A 188 18.27 12.81 -0.99
C GLY A 188 16.99 13.13 -0.23
N LEU A 189 17.11 13.98 0.79
CA LEU A 189 15.99 14.48 1.58
C LEU A 189 14.85 15.05 0.71
N LYS A 190 15.20 15.89 -0.27
CA LYS A 190 14.24 16.52 -1.18
C LYS A 190 13.46 15.50 -2.02
N GLU A 191 14.10 14.39 -2.39
CA GLU A 191 13.46 13.33 -3.15
C GLU A 191 12.46 12.55 -2.28
N VAL A 192 12.87 12.20 -1.05
CA VAL A 192 11.99 11.51 -0.09
C VAL A 192 10.78 12.38 0.28
N ASN A 193 10.98 13.68 0.54
CA ASN A 193 9.88 14.60 0.85
C ASN A 193 8.86 14.69 -0.28
N ARG A 194 9.31 14.74 -1.54
CA ARG A 194 8.40 14.70 -2.69
C ARG A 194 7.58 13.42 -2.72
N TRP A 195 8.19 12.27 -2.42
CA TRP A 195 7.43 11.02 -2.32
C TRP A 195 6.42 11.02 -1.18
N ILE A 196 6.75 11.63 -0.03
CA ILE A 196 5.80 11.78 1.09
C ILE A 196 4.60 12.60 0.63
N GLU A 197 4.84 13.76 0.02
CA GLU A 197 3.80 14.66 -0.50
C GLU A 197 2.89 13.93 -1.51
N GLY A 198 3.46 13.18 -2.46
CA GLY A 198 2.66 12.45 -3.45
C GLY A 198 1.84 11.31 -2.86
N ILE A 199 2.36 10.57 -1.88
CA ILE A 199 1.60 9.51 -1.20
C ILE A 199 0.49 10.11 -0.33
N GLU A 200 0.78 11.20 0.37
CA GLU A 200 -0.21 11.93 1.15
C GLU A 200 -1.34 12.48 0.28
N SER A 201 -1.00 13.14 -0.84
CA SER A 201 -1.98 13.68 -1.78
C SER A 201 -2.82 12.58 -2.42
N THR A 202 -2.20 11.49 -2.89
CA THR A 202 -2.90 10.33 -3.44
C THR A 202 -3.83 9.72 -2.38
N GLY A 203 -3.33 9.48 -1.16
CA GLY A 203 -4.11 8.88 -0.08
C GLY A 203 -5.31 9.72 0.34
N LYS A 204 -5.14 11.04 0.45
CA LYS A 204 -6.24 12.00 0.69
C LYS A 204 -7.27 11.95 -0.43
N SER A 205 -6.83 11.92 -1.68
CA SER A 205 -7.73 11.85 -2.84
C SER A 205 -8.55 10.56 -2.82
N ILE A 206 -7.92 9.42 -2.50
CA ILE A 206 -8.61 8.13 -2.35
C ILE A 206 -9.64 8.18 -1.20
N LEU A 207 -9.26 8.72 -0.04
CA LEU A 207 -10.15 8.83 1.12
C LEU A 207 -11.32 9.79 0.88
N ASN A 208 -11.18 10.77 -0.01
CA ASN A 208 -12.26 11.66 -0.40
C ASN A 208 -13.27 10.96 -1.32
N GLU A 209 -12.82 10.06 -2.19
CA GLU A 209 -13.68 9.32 -3.13
C GLU A 209 -14.42 8.13 -2.47
N ILE A 210 -13.91 7.63 -1.33
CA ILE A 210 -14.54 6.50 -0.63
C ILE A 210 -15.75 6.97 0.19
N ASN A 211 -16.94 6.47 -0.14
CA ASN A 211 -18.15 6.60 0.67
C ASN A 211 -18.35 5.31 1.45
#